data_AF-A0A430RR85-F1
#
_entry.id   AF-A0A430RR85-F1
#
_cell.length_a   1.000
_cell.length_b   1.000
_cell.length_c   1.000
_cell.angle_alpha   90.00
_cell.angle_beta   90.00
_cell.angle_gamma   90.00
#
_symmetry.space_group_name_H-M   'P 1'
#
loop_
_entity.id
_entity.type
_entity.pdbx_description
1 polymer ?
#
loop_
_entity_poly.entity_id
_entity_poly.type
_entity_poly.pdbx_seq_one_letter_code
_entity_poly.pdbx_strand_id
1 'polypeptide(L)'
;MRALGWLFFAFLLLYLILPMLAPVVYSFSRMWLDVLPEGFTLDWYARIARDPRYVEAGLLSLRIALMAVAINILVGVPTAYAAYTWA
;
A
#
# COMPACT_ATOMS: atom_id res chain seq x y z
N MET A 1 29.35 7.24 14.69
CA MET A 1 27.95 7.37 15.21
C MET A 1 26.93 7.47 14.09
N ARG A 2 27.09 8.34 13.08
CA ARG A 2 26.12 8.46 11.96
C ARG A 2 25.89 7.14 11.20
N ALA A 3 26.96 6.41 10.88
CA ALA A 3 26.88 5.12 10.19
C ALA A 3 26.10 4.04 10.98
N LEU A 4 26.23 4.04 12.32
CA LEU A 4 25.48 3.12 13.19
C LEU A 4 23.98 3.43 13.17
N GLY A 5 23.61 4.71 13.17
CA GLY A 5 22.21 5.14 13.05
C GLY A 5 21.58 4.71 11.73
N TRP A 6 22.30 4.84 10.61
CA TRP A 6 21.83 4.35 9.30
C TRP A 6 21.68 2.83 9.27
N LEU A 7 22.62 2.09 9.87
CA LEU A 7 22.56 0.63 9.92
C LEU A 7 21.35 0.14 10.73
N PHE A 8 21.12 0.77 11.90
CA PHE A 8 19.95 0.48 12.73
C PHE A 8 18.64 0.81 12.00
N PHE A 9 18.57 1.97 11.35
CA PHE A 9 17.40 2.37 10.57
C PHE A 9 17.12 1.39 9.43
N ALA A 10 18.15 0.98 8.68
CA ALA A 10 18.01 -0.01 7.61
C ALA A 10 17.50 -1.36 8.13
N PHE A 11 17.99 -1.81 9.29
CA PHE A 11 17.55 -3.06 9.91
C PHE A 11 16.08 -2.99 10.37
N LEU A 12 15.66 -1.87 10.95
CA LEU A 12 14.27 -1.62 11.33
C LEU A 12 13.36 -1.65 10.09
N LEU A 13 13.79 -1.01 9.01
CA LEU A 13 13.05 -0.93 7.76
C LEU A 13 12.92 -2.32 7.11
N LEU A 14 14.00 -3.11 7.12
CA LEU A 14 13.98 -4.50 6.68
C LEU A 14 13.01 -5.34 7.51
N TYR A 15 13.05 -5.23 8.83
CA TYR A 15 12.15 -5.93 9.73
C TYR A 15 10.67 -5.62 9.45
N LEU A 16 10.35 -4.37 9.09
CA LEU A 16 8.99 -3.96 8.76
C LEU A 16 8.53 -4.49 7.39
N ILE A 17 9.41 -4.46 6.39
CA ILE A 17 9.10 -4.91 5.02
C ILE A 17 9.06 -6.44 4.92
N LEU A 18 9.90 -7.15 5.67
CA LEU A 18 10.04 -8.61 5.59
C LEU A 18 8.69 -9.37 5.68
N PRO A 19 7.80 -9.11 6.66
CA PRO A 19 6.49 -9.79 6.72
C PRO A 19 5.55 -9.39 5.59
N MET A 20 5.72 -8.20 4.99
CA MET A 20 4.93 -7.78 3.83
C MET A 20 5.35 -8.50 2.56
N LEU A 21 6.56 -9.08 2.50
CA LEU A 21 6.99 -9.88 1.35
C LEU A 21 6.26 -11.22 1.28
N ALA A 22 5.87 -11.81 2.41
CA ALA A 22 5.13 -13.07 2.44
C ALA A 22 3.83 -13.02 1.60
N PRO A 23 2.87 -12.10 1.82
CA PRO A 23 1.68 -12.02 0.98
C PRO A 23 1.99 -11.68 -0.48
N VAL A 24 3.08 -10.95 -0.77
CA VAL A 24 3.53 -10.72 -2.14
C VAL A 24 3.90 -12.04 -2.81
N VAL A 25 4.76 -12.84 -2.19
CA VAL A 25 5.13 -14.17 -2.72
C VAL A 25 3.91 -15.08 -2.83
N TYR A 26 3.00 -15.03 -1.85
CA TYR A 26 1.75 -15.81 -1.86
C TYR A 26 0.87 -15.46 -3.06
N SER A 27 0.80 -14.18 -3.45
CA SER A 27 -0.01 -13.75 -4.60
C SER A 27 0.43 -14.36 -5.93
N PHE A 28 1.69 -14.81 -6.02
CA PHE A 28 2.24 -15.51 -7.18
C PHE A 28 2.25 -17.04 -7.01
N SER A 29 1.80 -17.57 -5.88
CA SER A 29 1.78 -19.00 -5.59
C SER A 29 0.42 -19.63 -5.87
N ARG A 30 0.40 -20.87 -6.33
CA ARG A 30 -0.86 -21.65 -6.44
C ARG A 30 -1.35 -22.11 -5.09
N MET A 31 -0.42 -22.53 -4.22
CA MET A 31 -0.70 -23.12 -2.93
C MET A 31 0.49 -22.89 -2.00
N TRP A 32 0.23 -22.59 -0.73
CA TRP A 32 1.26 -22.41 0.28
C TRP A 32 0.87 -23.21 1.52
N LEU A 33 1.23 -24.49 1.53
CA LEU A 33 0.98 -25.41 2.64
C LEU A 33 2.24 -25.67 3.49
N ASP A 34 3.44 -25.45 2.94
CA ASP A 34 4.74 -25.69 3.59
C ASP A 34 5.54 -24.39 3.77
N VAL A 35 6.80 -24.47 4.24
CA VAL A 35 7.66 -23.29 4.46
C VAL A 35 7.91 -22.49 3.17
N LEU A 36 7.93 -23.17 2.00
CA LEU A 36 8.03 -22.52 0.69
C LEU A 36 6.71 -22.68 -0.11
N PRO A 37 6.29 -21.65 -0.84
CA PRO A 37 5.15 -21.73 -1.74
C PRO A 37 5.44 -22.62 -2.96
N GLU A 38 4.40 -23.31 -3.44
CA GLU A 38 4.51 -24.21 -4.59
C GLU A 38 3.77 -23.68 -5.82
N GLY A 39 4.47 -23.70 -6.95
CA GLY A 39 3.95 -23.39 -8.28
C GLY A 39 3.69 -21.90 -8.52
N PHE A 40 4.25 -21.36 -9.60
CA PHE A 40 3.98 -19.99 -10.04
C PHE A 40 2.61 -19.88 -10.72
N THR A 41 1.84 -18.82 -10.40
CA THR A 41 0.58 -18.49 -11.06
C THR A 41 0.31 -16.98 -11.08
N LEU A 42 -0.44 -16.53 -12.09
CA LEU A 42 -1.05 -15.20 -12.17
C LEU A 42 -2.58 -15.29 -12.19
N ASP A 43 -3.14 -16.47 -11.95
CA ASP A 43 -4.58 -16.73 -12.05
C ASP A 43 -5.37 -15.89 -11.04
N TRP A 44 -4.80 -15.62 -9.86
CA TRP A 44 -5.41 -14.78 -8.83
C TRP A 44 -5.65 -13.35 -9.33
N TYR A 45 -4.66 -12.77 -10.01
CA TYR A 45 -4.79 -11.44 -10.62
C TYR A 45 -5.84 -11.43 -11.72
N ALA A 46 -5.85 -12.44 -12.59
CA ALA A 46 -6.86 -12.58 -13.64
C ALA A 46 -8.27 -12.76 -13.06
N ARG A 47 -8.41 -13.49 -11.94
CA ARG A 47 -9.68 -13.70 -11.24
C ARG A 47 -10.22 -12.41 -10.63
N ILE A 48 -9.36 -11.63 -9.97
CA ILE A 48 -9.72 -10.32 -9.41
C ILE A 48 -10.16 -9.37 -10.53
N ALA A 49 -9.43 -9.34 -11.66
CA ALA A 49 -9.75 -8.46 -12.78
C ALA A 49 -11.05 -8.84 -13.51
N ARG A 50 -11.46 -10.12 -13.48
CA ARG A 50 -12.70 -10.61 -14.11
C ARG A 50 -13.91 -10.56 -13.20
N ASP A 51 -13.72 -10.48 -11.89
CA ASP A 51 -14.82 -10.40 -10.94
C ASP A 51 -15.28 -8.93 -10.78
N PRO A 52 -16.47 -8.58 -11.29
CA PRO A 52 -16.94 -7.19 -11.29
C PRO A 52 -17.04 -6.61 -9.89
N ARG A 53 -17.26 -7.43 -8.86
CA ARG A 53 -17.38 -6.95 -7.47
C ARG A 53 -16.06 -6.36 -6.97
N TYR A 54 -14.94 -6.98 -7.32
CA TYR A 54 -13.62 -6.47 -6.93
C TYR A 54 -13.24 -5.22 -7.72
N VAL A 55 -13.53 -5.20 -9.03
CA VAL A 55 -13.26 -4.04 -9.88
C VAL A 55 -14.09 -2.82 -9.45
N GLU A 56 -15.38 -3.00 -9.22
CA GLU A 56 -16.27 -1.93 -8.76
C GLU A 56 -15.85 -1.40 -7.38
N ALA A 57 -15.52 -2.29 -6.45
CA ALA A 57 -15.01 -1.88 -5.12
C ALA A 57 -13.69 -1.11 -5.23
N GLY A 58 -12.78 -1.53 -6.11
CA GLY A 58 -11.52 -0.83 -6.38
C GLY A 58 -11.74 0.56 -6.95
N LEU A 59 -12.62 0.70 -7.95
CA LEU A 59 -12.96 1.99 -8.56
C LEU A 59 -13.68 2.92 -7.58
N LEU A 60 -14.59 2.38 -6.77
CA LEU A 60 -15.25 3.14 -5.71
C LEU A 60 -14.22 3.69 -4.71
N SER A 61 -13.31 2.84 -4.25
CA SER A 61 -12.24 3.22 -3.30
C SER A 61 -11.35 4.31 -3.89
N LEU A 62 -10.95 4.17 -5.16
CA LEU A 62 -10.18 5.18 -5.87
C LEU A 62 -10.94 6.51 -5.99
N ARG A 63 -12.22 6.47 -6.34
CA ARG A 63 -13.07 7.66 -6.44
C ARG A 63 -13.18 8.37 -5.10
N ILE A 64 -13.40 7.63 -4.02
CA ILE A 64 -13.46 8.18 -2.65
C ILE A 64 -12.12 8.82 -2.27
N ALA A 65 -11.01 8.15 -2.51
CA ALA A 65 -9.68 8.67 -2.21
C ALA A 65 -9.38 9.97 -2.97
N LEU A 66 -9.71 10.03 -4.27
CA LEU A 66 -9.52 11.23 -5.09
C LEU A 66 -10.39 12.39 -4.60
N MET A 67 -11.66 12.13 -4.24
CA MET A 67 -12.54 13.16 -3.68
C MET A 67 -12.00 13.67 -2.34
N ALA A 68 -11.54 12.77 -1.46
CA ALA A 68 -10.94 13.15 -0.18
C ALA A 68 -9.69 14.03 -0.37
N VAL A 69 -8.80 13.65 -1.30
CA VAL A 69 -7.62 14.45 -1.65
C VAL A 69 -8.01 15.82 -2.20
N ALA A 70 -8.98 15.89 -3.12
CA ALA A 70 -9.44 17.14 -3.70
C ALA A 70 -10.02 18.08 -2.63
N ILE A 71 -10.89 17.56 -1.75
CA ILE A 71 -11.47 18.32 -0.64
C ILE A 71 -10.35 18.79 0.31
N ASN A 72 -9.39 17.92 0.65
CA ASN A 72 -8.27 18.28 1.51
C ASN A 72 -7.41 19.40 0.89
N ILE A 73 -7.18 19.37 -0.42
CA ILE A 73 -6.44 20.45 -1.09
C ILE A 73 -7.25 21.74 -1.06
N LEU A 74 -8.54 21.69 -1.41
CA LEU A 74 -9.40 22.87 -1.48
C LEU A 74 -9.66 23.52 -0.12
N VAL A 75 -9.71 22.74 0.97
CA VAL A 75 -10.01 23.24 2.31
C VAL A 75 -8.74 23.36 3.16
N GLY A 76 -7.92 22.32 3.17
CA GLY A 76 -6.73 22.23 4.02
C GLY A 76 -5.65 23.24 3.64
N VAL A 77 -5.38 23.42 2.35
CA VAL A 77 -4.33 24.37 1.90
C VAL A 77 -4.70 25.82 2.25
N PRO A 78 -5.91 26.34 1.92
CA PRO A 78 -6.28 27.69 2.32
C PRO A 78 -6.35 27.89 3.84
N THR A 79 -6.83 26.88 4.58
CA THR A 79 -6.87 26.93 6.05
C THR A 79 -5.47 27.03 6.64
N ALA A 80 -4.52 26.21 6.17
CA ALA A 80 -3.14 26.28 6.60
C ALA A 80 -2.48 27.62 6.24
N TYR A 81 -2.76 28.14 5.04
CA TYR A 81 -2.27 29.45 4.62
C TYR A 81 -2.81 30.57 5.50
N ALA A 82 -4.12 30.60 5.75
CA ALA A 82 -4.74 31.56 6.65
C ALA A 82 -4.11 31.45 8.05
N ALA A 83 -4.06 30.26 8.64
CA ALA A 83 -3.48 30.04 9.96
C ALA A 83 -2.03 30.55 10.06
N TYR A 84 -1.22 30.38 9.02
CA TYR A 84 0.13 30.93 8.96
C TYR A 84 0.15 32.46 8.89
N THR A 85 -0.74 33.08 8.10
CA THR A 85 -0.76 34.55 7.94
C THR A 85 -1.23 35.31 9.19
N TRP A 86 -2.01 34.67 10.07
CA TRP A 86 -2.51 35.28 11.32
C TRP A 86 -1.69 34.89 12.57
N ALA A 87 -0.61 34.12 12.39
CA ALA A 87 0.36 33.76 13.41
C ALA A 87 1.60 34.67 13.33
#